data_AF-M8EGY2-F1
#
_entry.id   AF-M8EGY2-F1
#
_cell.length_a   1.000
_cell.length_b   1.000
_cell.length_c   1.000
_cell.angle_alpha   90.00
_cell.angle_beta   90.00
_cell.angle_gamma   90.00
#
_symmetry.space_group_name_H-M   'P 1'
#
loop_
_entity.id
_entity.type
_entity.pdbx_description
1 polymer ?
#
loop_
_entity_poly.entity_id
_entity_poly.type
_entity_poly.pdbx_seq_one_letter_code
_entity_poly.pdbx_strand_id
1 'polypeptide(L)'
;MPITDRDRQRLNESMPVANDVKLGDIIKALQEGESGGTSVTSAQITDATAVGKSVLTATDAAAARTAIGAGTSNLALGTTASTAAAGNHTHTIANVTGLQTALDGKLTATKAATQANSTATDIAGLVTDFNALLAKLKAAGIMA
;
A
#
# COMPACT_ATOMS: atom_id res chain seq x y z
N MET A 1 40.32 36.09 -17.99
CA MET A 1 41.70 35.61 -17.79
C MET A 1 41.96 35.66 -16.29
N PRO A 2 42.38 34.56 -15.68
CA PRO A 2 42.75 34.56 -14.27
C PRO A 2 43.92 35.51 -14.01
N ILE A 3 44.05 36.00 -12.77
CA ILE A 3 45.23 36.79 -12.37
C ILE A 3 46.52 36.01 -12.65
N THR A 4 47.55 36.73 -13.10
CA THR A 4 48.85 36.10 -13.36
C THR A 4 49.52 35.68 -12.04
N ASP A 5 50.50 34.76 -12.09
CA ASP A 5 51.26 34.37 -10.91
C ASP A 5 51.94 35.55 -10.21
N ARG A 6 52.34 36.56 -11.01
CA ARG A 6 52.94 37.79 -10.50
C ARG A 6 51.91 38.65 -9.77
N ASP A 7 50.69 38.75 -10.27
CA ASP A 7 49.62 39.51 -9.62
C ASP A 7 49.16 38.83 -8.33
N ARG A 8 49.08 37.49 -8.32
CA ARG A 8 48.85 36.69 -7.12
C ARG A 8 49.87 36.97 -6.02
N GLN A 9 51.16 36.93 -6.35
CA GLN A 9 52.23 37.19 -5.39
C GLN A 9 52.18 38.63 -4.87
N ARG A 10 51.96 39.60 -5.76
CA ARG A 10 51.81 41.01 -5.38
C ARG A 10 50.60 41.25 -4.48
N LEU A 11 49.51 40.54 -4.68
CA LEU A 11 48.31 40.62 -3.83
C LEU A 11 48.59 40.05 -2.44
N ASN A 12 49.29 38.91 -2.35
CA ASN A 12 49.72 38.34 -1.08
C ASN A 12 50.68 39.28 -0.31
N GLU A 13 51.58 39.98 -1.00
CA GLU A 13 52.57 40.87 -0.36
C GLU A 13 52.06 42.31 -0.15
N SER A 14 50.84 42.63 -0.58
CA SER A 14 50.31 44.01 -0.55
C SER A 14 50.01 44.56 0.84
N MET A 15 49.60 43.69 1.78
CA MET A 15 49.31 44.02 3.18
C MET A 15 49.59 42.78 4.05
N PRO A 16 49.97 42.93 5.34
CA PRO A 16 50.23 41.80 6.23
C PRO A 16 49.08 40.78 6.27
N VAL A 17 47.85 41.28 6.41
CA VAL A 17 46.62 40.45 6.43
C VAL A 17 46.37 39.70 5.13
N ALA A 18 46.75 40.27 3.98
CA ALA A 18 46.60 39.63 2.67
C ALA A 18 47.58 38.46 2.51
N ASN A 19 48.76 38.56 3.12
CA ASN A 19 49.74 37.48 3.16
C ASN A 19 49.29 36.34 4.08
N ASP A 20 48.66 36.67 5.20
CA ASP A 20 48.17 35.70 6.18
C ASP A 20 47.01 34.87 5.62
N VAL A 21 46.05 35.52 4.96
CA VAL A 21 44.90 34.84 4.34
C VAL A 21 45.19 34.31 2.94
N LYS A 22 46.39 34.57 2.40
CA LYS A 22 46.77 34.19 1.03
C LYS A 22 45.76 34.69 -0.01
N LEU A 23 45.42 35.97 0.06
CA LEU A 23 44.34 36.58 -0.72
C LEU A 23 44.51 36.42 -2.24
N GLY A 24 45.74 36.49 -2.73
CA GLY A 24 46.05 36.22 -4.13
C GLY A 24 45.72 34.79 -4.53
N ASP A 25 46.01 33.79 -3.68
CA ASP A 25 45.69 32.39 -3.95
C ASP A 25 44.18 32.16 -3.99
N ILE A 26 43.44 32.80 -3.08
CA ILE A 26 41.97 32.79 -3.05
C ILE A 26 41.38 33.38 -4.34
N ILE A 27 41.86 34.56 -4.74
CA ILE A 27 41.35 35.26 -5.94
C ILE A 27 41.70 34.47 -7.21
N LYS A 28 42.91 33.90 -7.29
CA LYS A 28 43.32 33.07 -8.43
C LYS A 28 42.42 31.83 -8.54
N ALA A 29 42.20 31.10 -7.44
CA ALA A 29 41.30 29.94 -7.41
C ALA A 29 39.87 30.29 -7.86
N LEU A 30 39.31 31.41 -7.38
CA LEU A 30 37.98 31.89 -7.79
C LEU A 30 37.88 32.24 -9.28
N GLN A 31 38.96 32.75 -9.88
CA GLN A 31 38.97 33.18 -11.29
C GLN A 31 39.37 32.07 -12.28
N GLU A 32 40.17 31.09 -11.84
CA GLU A 32 40.55 29.93 -12.66
C GLU A 32 39.38 28.98 -12.89
N GLY A 33 38.24 29.19 -12.22
CA GLY A 33 37.14 28.24 -12.27
C GLY A 33 37.58 26.87 -11.75
N GLU A 34 38.72 26.81 -11.03
CA GLU A 34 39.04 25.73 -10.13
C GLU A 34 37.95 25.81 -9.07
N SER A 35 36.90 25.08 -9.37
CA SER A 35 35.60 25.23 -8.77
C SER A 35 35.80 25.34 -7.26
N GLY A 36 35.42 26.49 -6.71
CA GLY A 36 35.00 26.59 -5.31
C GLY A 36 33.87 25.61 -4.96
N GLY A 37 33.49 24.69 -5.86
CA GLY A 37 33.00 23.37 -5.52
C GLY A 37 34.07 22.53 -4.83
N THR A 38 34.36 22.85 -3.56
CA THR A 38 34.35 21.74 -2.61
C THR A 38 33.05 21.00 -2.88
N SER A 39 33.12 19.75 -3.29
CA SER A 39 31.93 18.94 -3.54
C SER A 39 30.97 19.16 -2.38
N VAL A 40 29.79 19.73 -2.63
CA VAL A 40 28.83 19.95 -1.54
C VAL A 40 28.36 18.58 -1.11
N THR A 41 28.93 18.09 -0.02
CA THR A 41 28.55 16.82 0.59
C THR A 41 27.25 17.00 1.36
N SER A 42 26.47 15.94 1.49
CA SER A 42 25.28 15.96 2.35
C SER A 42 25.59 16.35 3.80
N ALA A 43 26.84 16.19 4.26
CA ALA A 43 27.29 16.65 5.58
C ALA A 43 27.28 18.18 5.73
N GLN A 44 27.46 18.93 4.64
CA GLN A 44 27.43 20.40 4.64
C GLN A 44 26.01 20.98 4.67
N ILE A 45 24.98 20.15 4.46
CA ILE A 45 23.57 20.54 4.62
C ILE A 45 23.22 20.36 6.10
N THR A 46 23.59 21.35 6.89
CA THR A 46 23.55 21.28 8.36
C THR A 46 22.14 21.30 8.94
N ASP A 47 21.18 21.90 8.23
CA ASP A 47 19.76 21.94 8.56
C ASP A 47 18.98 20.69 8.12
N ALA A 48 19.57 19.81 7.30
CA ALA A 48 18.96 18.55 6.93
C ALA A 48 18.94 17.55 8.10
N THR A 49 17.83 16.81 8.20
CA THR A 49 17.70 15.69 9.13
C THR A 49 18.61 14.53 8.74
N ALA A 50 18.84 13.59 9.67
CA ALA A 50 19.56 12.36 9.37
C ALA A 50 18.92 11.59 8.19
N VAL A 51 17.58 11.47 8.18
CA VAL A 51 16.82 10.86 7.08
C VAL A 51 17.04 11.61 5.77
N GLY A 52 16.97 12.94 5.79
CA GLY A 52 17.20 13.77 4.59
C GLY A 52 18.59 13.54 4.00
N LYS A 53 19.62 13.48 4.84
CA LYS A 53 20.99 13.18 4.40
C LYS A 53 21.10 11.76 3.83
N SER A 54 20.49 10.76 4.48
CA SER A 54 20.47 9.38 4.00
C SER A 54 19.79 9.24 2.63
N VAL A 55 18.69 9.97 2.38
CA VAL A 55 18.02 10.01 1.08
C VAL A 55 18.91 10.66 0.03
N LEU A 56 19.59 11.75 0.36
CA LEU A 56 20.47 12.46 -0.56
C LEU A 56 21.71 11.64 -0.96
N THR A 57 22.16 10.75 -0.09
CA THR A 57 23.29 9.83 -0.35
C THR A 57 22.86 8.44 -0.81
N ALA A 58 21.57 8.19 -1.05
CA ALA A 58 21.09 6.89 -1.46
C ALA A 58 21.67 6.51 -2.83
N THR A 59 22.27 5.33 -2.94
CA THR A 59 22.86 4.81 -4.18
C THR A 59 21.84 4.32 -5.18
N ASP A 60 20.63 3.98 -4.70
CA ASP A 60 19.54 3.45 -5.50
C ASP A 60 18.17 3.71 -4.85
N ALA A 61 17.12 3.35 -5.57
CA ALA A 61 15.75 3.50 -5.10
C ALA A 61 15.42 2.64 -3.85
N ALA A 62 16.11 1.51 -3.65
CA ALA A 62 15.89 0.66 -2.47
C ALA A 62 16.48 1.31 -1.20
N ALA A 63 17.70 1.85 -1.28
CA ALA A 63 18.32 2.61 -0.21
C ALA A 63 17.50 3.85 0.19
N ALA A 64 16.97 4.58 -0.81
CA ALA A 64 16.09 5.72 -0.55
C ALA A 64 14.79 5.30 0.17
N ARG A 65 14.19 4.17 -0.25
CA ARG A 65 13.00 3.62 0.43
C ARG A 65 13.30 3.21 1.87
N THR A 66 14.42 2.54 2.12
CA THR A 66 14.87 2.19 3.48
C THR A 66 15.06 3.44 4.34
N ALA A 67 15.68 4.49 3.80
CA ALA A 67 15.91 5.74 4.52
C ALA A 67 14.61 6.41 5.00
N ILE A 68 13.55 6.35 4.20
CA ILE A 68 12.22 6.88 4.57
C ILE A 68 11.32 5.85 5.27
N GLY A 69 11.81 4.64 5.55
CA GLY A 69 11.01 3.55 6.13
C GLY A 69 9.91 3.01 5.20
N ALA A 70 10.00 3.24 3.89
CA ALA A 70 9.07 2.68 2.93
C ALA A 70 9.31 1.17 2.80
N GLY A 71 8.27 0.36 3.05
CA GLY A 71 8.35 -1.10 3.11
C GLY A 71 8.55 -1.66 4.54
N THR A 72 8.86 -0.80 5.52
CA THR A 72 8.77 -1.12 6.95
C THR A 72 7.48 -0.59 7.56
N SER A 73 6.49 -0.19 6.74
CA SER A 73 5.14 0.10 7.22
C SER A 73 4.79 -1.00 8.21
N ASN A 74 4.54 -0.66 9.48
CA ASN A 74 4.23 -1.60 10.56
C ASN A 74 2.98 -2.46 10.28
N LEU A 75 2.39 -2.31 9.10
CA LEU A 75 1.31 -3.09 8.56
C LEU A 75 1.81 -4.49 8.17
N ALA A 76 1.91 -5.36 9.17
CA ALA A 76 2.11 -6.78 8.95
C ALA A 76 0.92 -7.36 8.17
N LEU A 77 1.22 -8.16 7.15
CA LEU A 77 0.22 -8.97 6.44
C LEU A 77 -0.05 -10.24 7.24
N GLY A 78 -1.33 -10.59 7.44
CA GLY A 78 -1.69 -11.75 8.23
C GLY A 78 -3.19 -11.98 8.33
N THR A 79 -3.56 -12.98 9.13
CA THR A 79 -4.95 -13.41 9.35
C THR A 79 -5.53 -12.93 10.68
N THR A 80 -4.76 -12.16 11.45
CA THR A 80 -5.19 -11.63 12.75
C THR A 80 -5.93 -10.29 12.59
N ALA A 81 -6.70 -9.89 13.60
CA ALA A 81 -7.43 -8.62 13.58
C ALA A 81 -6.52 -7.38 13.53
N SER A 82 -5.24 -7.49 13.96
CA SER A 82 -4.26 -6.40 13.96
C SER A 82 -3.39 -6.36 12.71
N THR A 83 -3.59 -7.28 11.76
CA THR A 83 -2.81 -7.39 10.52
C THR A 83 -3.66 -7.06 9.32
N ALA A 84 -3.07 -6.42 8.30
CA ALA A 84 -3.76 -6.24 7.03
C ALA A 84 -3.94 -7.57 6.31
N ALA A 85 -5.06 -7.73 5.61
CA ALA A 85 -5.25 -8.84 4.70
C ALA A 85 -4.42 -8.63 3.42
N ALA A 86 -3.96 -9.72 2.80
CA ALA A 86 -3.33 -9.66 1.49
C ALA A 86 -4.32 -9.11 0.44
N GLY A 87 -3.83 -8.37 -0.55
CA GLY A 87 -4.68 -7.77 -1.59
C GLY A 87 -5.45 -8.79 -2.44
N ASN A 88 -5.06 -10.07 -2.40
CA ASN A 88 -5.70 -11.19 -3.10
C ASN A 88 -6.50 -12.12 -2.17
N HIS A 89 -6.82 -11.69 -0.94
CA HIS A 89 -7.64 -12.50 -0.06
C HIS A 89 -9.08 -12.65 -0.60
N THR A 90 -9.76 -13.70 -0.16
CA THR A 90 -11.13 -14.01 -0.58
C THR A 90 -12.06 -14.07 0.63
N HIS A 91 -13.37 -13.95 0.36
CA HIS A 91 -14.42 -14.15 1.36
C HIS A 91 -15.28 -15.33 0.95
N THR A 92 -15.01 -16.50 1.54
CA THR A 92 -15.93 -17.63 1.43
C THR A 92 -17.09 -17.46 2.41
N ILE A 93 -18.21 -18.15 2.19
CA ILE A 93 -19.35 -18.12 3.12
C ILE A 93 -18.92 -18.51 4.55
N ALA A 94 -17.99 -19.46 4.68
CA ALA A 94 -17.45 -19.89 5.96
C ALA A 94 -16.65 -18.79 6.70
N ASN A 95 -16.21 -17.74 6.01
CA ASN A 95 -15.53 -16.60 6.65
C ASN A 95 -16.51 -15.62 7.31
N VAL A 96 -17.81 -15.70 7.01
CA VAL A 96 -18.82 -14.80 7.58
C VAL A 96 -19.62 -15.57 8.63
N THR A 97 -19.23 -15.38 9.89
CA THR A 97 -19.86 -16.05 11.04
C THR A 97 -21.38 -15.78 11.05
N GLY A 98 -22.18 -16.84 11.10
CA GLY A 98 -23.65 -16.75 11.16
C GLY A 98 -24.37 -16.59 9.81
N LEU A 99 -23.65 -16.34 8.70
CA LEU A 99 -24.29 -16.17 7.39
C LEU A 99 -24.97 -17.47 6.93
N GLN A 100 -24.32 -18.62 7.09
CA GLN A 100 -24.92 -19.91 6.72
C GLN A 100 -26.22 -20.16 7.49
N THR A 101 -26.21 -19.96 8.81
CA THR A 101 -27.42 -20.09 9.64
C THR A 101 -28.53 -19.13 9.22
N ALA A 102 -28.19 -17.88 8.87
CA ALA A 102 -29.17 -16.91 8.40
C ALA A 102 -29.79 -17.33 7.06
N LEU A 103 -28.98 -17.84 6.12
CA LEU A 103 -29.44 -18.34 4.83
C LEU A 103 -30.30 -19.61 5.00
N ASP A 104 -29.87 -20.55 5.84
CA ASP A 104 -30.63 -21.77 6.16
C ASP A 104 -31.98 -21.42 6.79
N GLY A 105 -32.03 -20.41 7.65
CA GLY A 105 -33.28 -19.92 8.25
C GLY A 105 -34.24 -19.26 7.24
N LYS A 106 -33.75 -18.81 6.08
CA LYS A 106 -34.61 -18.33 4.98
C LYS A 106 -35.12 -19.47 4.11
N LEU A 107 -34.43 -20.61 4.08
CA LEU A 107 -34.85 -21.80 3.36
C LEU A 107 -35.82 -22.60 4.24
N THR A 108 -37.07 -22.14 4.33
CA THR A 108 -38.11 -22.80 5.13
C THR A 108 -38.76 -23.99 4.43
N ALA A 109 -38.53 -24.14 3.12
CA ALA A 109 -39.11 -25.20 2.32
C ALA A 109 -38.20 -26.43 2.24
N THR A 110 -38.80 -27.61 2.27
CA THR A 110 -38.14 -28.90 2.01
C THR A 110 -38.63 -29.50 0.69
N LYS A 111 -38.00 -30.59 0.24
CA LYS A 111 -38.51 -31.35 -0.91
C LYS A 111 -39.90 -31.93 -0.57
N ALA A 112 -40.89 -31.67 -1.41
CA ALA A 112 -42.21 -32.27 -1.26
C ALA A 112 -42.19 -33.78 -1.49
N ALA A 113 -43.06 -34.50 -0.79
CA ALA A 113 -43.27 -35.93 -1.01
C ALA A 113 -43.85 -36.16 -2.41
N THR A 114 -43.48 -37.28 -3.03
CA THR A 114 -43.97 -37.66 -4.37
C THR A 114 -45.49 -37.77 -4.39
N GLN A 115 -46.12 -37.20 -5.42
CA GLN A 115 -47.55 -37.38 -5.72
C GLN A 115 -47.66 -38.33 -6.92
N ALA A 116 -48.45 -39.39 -6.76
CA ALA A 116 -48.77 -40.26 -7.90
C ALA A 116 -49.67 -39.51 -8.89
N ASN A 117 -49.60 -39.89 -10.16
CA ASN A 117 -50.50 -39.37 -11.18
C ASN A 117 -51.95 -39.69 -10.81
N SER A 118 -52.86 -38.74 -11.03
CA SER A 118 -54.28 -38.94 -10.80
C SER A 118 -54.83 -40.00 -11.75
N THR A 119 -55.58 -40.95 -11.21
CA THR A 119 -56.37 -41.93 -11.98
C THR A 119 -57.87 -41.70 -11.78
N ALA A 120 -58.26 -40.52 -11.31
CA ALA A 120 -59.65 -40.19 -11.05
C ALA A 120 -60.44 -40.15 -12.36
N THR A 121 -61.60 -40.79 -12.37
CA THR A 121 -62.55 -40.80 -13.51
C THR A 121 -63.70 -39.82 -13.30
N ASP A 122 -63.75 -39.15 -12.15
CA ASP A 122 -64.76 -38.17 -11.79
C ASP A 122 -64.15 -36.96 -11.04
N ILE A 123 -65.00 -35.95 -10.81
CA ILE A 123 -64.59 -34.71 -10.14
C ILE A 123 -64.23 -34.97 -8.67
N ALA A 124 -64.95 -35.88 -8.00
CA ALA A 124 -64.72 -36.17 -6.58
C ALA A 124 -63.32 -36.78 -6.34
N GLY A 125 -62.87 -37.69 -7.21
CA GLY A 125 -61.52 -38.24 -7.22
C GLY A 125 -60.47 -37.17 -7.50
N LEU A 126 -60.71 -36.28 -8.48
CA LEU A 126 -59.78 -35.20 -8.80
C LEU A 126 -59.59 -34.23 -7.62
N VAL A 127 -60.68 -33.87 -6.93
CA VAL A 127 -60.64 -33.04 -5.72
C VAL A 127 -59.83 -33.73 -4.61
N THR A 128 -59.96 -35.05 -4.49
CA THR A 128 -59.20 -35.84 -3.51
C THR A 128 -57.69 -35.81 -3.82
N ASP A 129 -57.30 -36.11 -5.05
CA ASP A 129 -55.89 -36.11 -5.47
C ASP A 129 -55.26 -34.72 -5.38
N PHE A 130 -56.02 -33.69 -5.75
CA PHE A 130 -55.57 -32.30 -5.65
C PHE A 130 -55.33 -31.89 -4.20
N ASN A 131 -56.28 -32.19 -3.30
CA ASN A 131 -56.11 -31.90 -1.88
C ASN A 131 -54.92 -32.67 -1.27
N ALA A 132 -54.64 -33.90 -1.74
CA ALA A 132 -53.46 -34.65 -1.34
C ALA A 132 -52.15 -33.97 -1.78
N LEU A 133 -52.10 -33.41 -3.00
CA LEU A 133 -50.97 -32.60 -3.46
C LEU A 133 -50.79 -31.34 -2.60
N LEU A 134 -51.87 -30.60 -2.35
CA LEU A 134 -51.83 -29.40 -1.51
C LEU A 134 -51.31 -29.72 -0.11
N ALA A 135 -51.76 -30.81 0.50
CA ALA A 135 -51.27 -31.25 1.79
C ALA A 135 -49.75 -31.52 1.77
N LYS A 136 -49.23 -32.15 0.71
CA LYS A 136 -47.79 -32.42 0.56
C LYS A 136 -46.98 -31.14 0.37
N LEU A 137 -47.49 -30.18 -0.40
CA LEU A 137 -46.82 -28.88 -0.62
C LEU A 137 -46.81 -28.03 0.65
N LYS A 138 -47.90 -28.04 1.43
CA LYS A 138 -47.99 -27.40 2.75
C LYS A 138 -47.04 -28.05 3.76
N ALA A 139 -47.03 -29.39 3.82
CA ALA A 139 -46.11 -30.13 4.68
C ALA A 139 -44.64 -29.86 4.34
N ALA A 140 -44.35 -29.60 3.06
CA ALA A 140 -43.02 -29.22 2.59
C ALA A 140 -42.68 -27.74 2.78
N GLY A 141 -43.59 -26.92 3.32
CA GLY A 141 -43.38 -25.48 3.50
C GLY A 141 -43.27 -24.69 2.19
N ILE A 142 -43.69 -25.25 1.06
CA ILE A 142 -43.67 -24.60 -0.26
C ILE A 142 -44.84 -23.61 -0.41
N MET A 143 -45.95 -23.89 0.27
CA MET A 143 -47.13 -23.03 0.31
C MET A 143 -47.72 -22.98 1.72
N ALA A 144 -48.27 -21.82 2.09
CA ALA A 144 -49.03 -21.63 3.32
C ALA A 144 -50.54 -21.79 3.05
#